data_AF-A0AAJ2NT79-F1
#
_entry.id   AF-A0AAJ2NT79-F1
#
_cell.length_a   1.000
_cell.length_b   1.000
_cell.length_c   1.000
_cell.angle_alpha   90.00
_cell.angle_beta   90.00
_cell.angle_gamma   90.00
#
_symmetry.space_group_name_H-M   'P 1'
#
loop_
_entity.id
_entity.type
_entity.pdbx_description
1 polymer ?
#
loop_
_entity_poly.entity_id
_entity_poly.type
_entity_poly.pdbx_seq_one_letter_code
_entity_poly.pdbx_strand_id
1 'polypeptide(L)'
;MIKSFLMIGQSNMAGRGFINDVPPIYNERIKMLRNGGWQMMTEPINYDRPVSGVSLAASFADAWCNVNREETIGLIPCAEGGSTLDE
;
A
#
# COMPACT_ATOMS: atom_id res chain seq x y z
N MET A 1 -13.13 2.39 13.51
CA MET A 1 -13.57 2.54 12.10
C MET A 1 -12.32 2.62 11.24
N ILE A 2 -12.29 1.99 10.06
CA ILE A 2 -11.10 2.03 9.18
C ILE A 2 -11.12 3.33 8.37
N LYS A 3 -9.99 4.05 8.31
CA LYS A 3 -9.78 5.17 7.40
C LYS A 3 -9.15 4.67 6.12
N SER A 4 -9.91 4.68 5.03
CA SER A 4 -9.50 4.08 3.77
C SER A 4 -8.84 5.09 2.84
N PHE A 5 -7.76 4.70 2.18
CA PHE A 5 -7.01 5.49 1.22
C PHE A 5 -6.92 4.72 -0.09
N LEU A 6 -7.43 5.32 -1.17
CA LEU A 6 -7.37 4.77 -2.52
C LEU A 6 -6.01 5.07 -3.15
N MET A 7 -5.35 4.05 -3.68
CA MET A 7 -4.07 4.15 -4.37
C MET A 7 -4.31 4.08 -5.87
N ILE A 8 -4.19 5.21 -6.56
CA ILE A 8 -4.30 5.31 -8.03
C ILE A 8 -3.00 5.85 -8.59
N GLY A 9 -2.62 5.36 -9.76
CA GLY A 9 -1.48 5.82 -10.52
C GLY A 9 -0.82 4.66 -11.26
N GLN A 10 0.40 4.92 -11.72
CA GLN A 10 1.20 3.94 -12.44
C GLN A 10 2.13 3.13 -11.51
N SER A 11 3.18 2.53 -12.08
CA SER A 11 4.15 1.66 -11.39
C SER A 11 4.78 2.26 -10.14
N ASN A 12 5.03 3.57 -10.12
CA ASN A 12 5.61 4.26 -8.96
C ASN A 12 4.66 4.33 -7.75
N MET A 13 3.33 4.32 -7.97
CA MET A 13 2.35 4.17 -6.89
C MET A 13 2.23 2.69 -6.48
N ALA A 14 2.16 1.80 -7.48
CA ALA A 14 2.05 0.36 -7.22
C ALA A 14 3.24 -0.18 -6.39
N GLY A 15 4.41 0.40 -6.61
CA GLY A 15 5.64 0.04 -5.91
C GLY A 15 6.55 -0.82 -6.77
N ARG A 16 7.81 -0.41 -6.88
CA ARG A 16 8.89 -1.09 -7.63
C ARG A 16 10.22 -1.08 -6.89
N GLY A 17 10.25 -0.59 -5.65
CA GLY A 17 11.46 -0.67 -4.83
C GLY A 17 11.77 -2.12 -4.48
N PHE A 18 13.04 -2.47 -4.36
CA PHE A 18 13.45 -3.81 -3.97
C PHE A 18 13.10 -4.06 -2.50
N ILE A 19 12.39 -5.15 -2.22
CA ILE A 19 11.91 -5.50 -0.86
C ILE A 19 13.08 -5.64 0.14
N ASN A 20 14.26 -6.03 -0.34
CA ASN A 20 15.45 -6.24 0.49
C ASN A 20 16.26 -4.96 0.75
N ASP A 21 15.94 -3.84 0.11
CA ASP A 21 16.69 -2.58 0.26
C ASP A 21 16.23 -1.78 1.48
N VAL A 22 15.06 -2.09 2.04
CA VAL A 22 14.49 -1.39 3.18
C VAL A 22 13.98 -2.37 4.24
N PRO A 23 13.99 -1.99 5.53
CA PRO A 23 13.37 -2.80 6.56
C PRO A 23 11.87 -2.97 6.30
N PRO A 24 11.31 -4.16 6.57
CA PRO A 24 9.87 -4.38 6.45
C PRO A 24 9.11 -3.56 7.52
N ILE A 25 7.93 -3.07 7.14
CA ILE A 25 7.01 -2.37 8.05
C ILE A 25 5.94 -3.36 8.50
N TYR A 26 5.95 -3.71 9.79
CA TYR A 26 4.95 -4.56 10.41
C TYR A 26 4.12 -3.76 11.42
N ASN A 27 2.86 -3.55 11.11
CA ASN A 27 1.95 -2.78 11.96
C ASN A 27 0.52 -3.31 11.79
N GLU A 28 -0.04 -3.91 12.84
CA GLU A 28 -1.36 -4.55 12.81
C GLU A 28 -2.51 -3.57 12.49
N ARG A 29 -2.29 -2.26 12.70
CA ARG A 29 -3.26 -1.20 12.40
C ARG A 29 -3.24 -0.77 10.94
N ILE A 30 -2.28 -1.22 10.14
CA ILE A 30 -2.24 -1.00 8.70
C ILE A 30 -2.87 -2.22 8.02
N LYS A 31 -3.97 -1.97 7.30
CA LYS A 31 -4.68 -2.98 6.52
C LYS A 31 -4.52 -2.70 5.03
N MET A 32 -4.59 -3.76 4.23
CA MET A 32 -4.72 -3.66 2.77
C MET A 32 -5.96 -4.43 2.32
N LEU A 33 -6.64 -3.92 1.29
CA LEU A 33 -7.79 -4.58 0.71
C LEU A 33 -7.32 -5.73 -0.20
N ARG A 34 -7.84 -6.93 0.05
CA ARG A 34 -7.59 -8.15 -0.72
C ARG A 34 -8.88 -8.90 -0.89
N ASN A 35 -9.28 -9.16 -2.14
CA ASN A 35 -10.48 -9.93 -2.48
C ASN A 35 -11.74 -9.45 -1.73
N GLY A 36 -11.90 -8.12 -1.59
CA GLY A 36 -13.02 -7.49 -0.88
C GLY A 36 -12.94 -7.49 0.65
N GLY A 37 -11.87 -8.05 1.24
CA GLY A 37 -11.65 -8.09 2.69
C GLY A 37 -10.40 -7.32 3.13
N TRP A 38 -10.44 -6.80 4.35
CA TRP A 38 -9.27 -6.16 4.97
C TRP A 38 -8.34 -7.22 5.58
N GLN A 39 -7.07 -7.20 5.16
CA GLN A 39 -6.01 -8.06 5.70
C GLN A 39 -4.90 -7.20 6.28
N MET A 40 -4.08 -7.75 7.19
CA MET A 40 -2.88 -7.03 7.65
C MET A 40 -1.99 -6.71 6.44
N MET A 41 -1.49 -5.49 6.37
CA MET A 41 -0.64 -5.05 5.28
C MET A 41 0.67 -5.83 5.25
N THR A 42 1.07 -6.23 4.05
CA THR A 42 2.43 -6.67 3.72
C THR A 42 2.77 -6.19 2.32
N GLU A 43 4.03 -5.85 2.09
CA GLU A 43 4.52 -5.66 0.73
C GLU A 43 4.56 -7.00 -0.02
N PRO A 44 4.31 -7.03 -1.34
CA PRO A 44 3.86 -5.89 -2.16
C PRO A 44 2.39 -5.50 -1.89
N ILE A 45 2.13 -4.22 -1.59
CA ILE A 45 0.78 -3.72 -1.30
C ILE A 45 -0.11 -3.75 -2.55
N ASN A 46 0.42 -3.33 -3.70
CA ASN A 46 -0.29 -3.29 -4.96
C ASN A 46 0.36 -4.25 -5.96
N TYR A 47 -0.12 -5.50 -5.96
CA TYR A 47 0.41 -6.56 -6.81
C TYR A 47 -0.23 -6.54 -8.21
N ASP A 48 0.06 -5.49 -8.99
CA ASP A 48 -0.37 -5.35 -10.39
C ASP A 48 0.45 -6.21 -11.35
N ARG A 49 1.70 -6.53 -10.97
CA ARG A 49 2.65 -7.34 -11.75
C ARG A 49 3.51 -8.22 -10.82
N PRO A 50 4.14 -9.29 -11.33
CA PRO A 50 5.09 -10.09 -10.53
C PRO A 50 6.32 -9.32 -10.04
N VAL A 51 6.61 -8.17 -10.64
CA VAL A 51 7.73 -7.29 -10.27
C VAL A 51 7.32 -6.19 -9.28
N SER A 52 6.11 -6.22 -8.73
CA SER A 52 5.70 -5.29 -7.67
C SER A 52 6.58 -5.46 -6.44
N GLY A 53 6.94 -4.34 -5.83
CA GLY A 53 7.81 -4.29 -4.66
C GLY A 53 7.37 -3.22 -3.68
N VAL A 54 8.33 -2.56 -3.05
CA VAL A 54 8.09 -1.51 -2.05
C VAL A 54 7.31 -0.34 -2.66
N SER A 55 6.22 0.05 -1.99
CA SER A 55 5.38 1.20 -2.31
C SER A 55 5.56 2.32 -1.27
N LEU A 56 5.39 3.57 -1.70
CA LEU A 56 5.34 4.73 -0.80
C LEU A 56 4.20 4.63 0.23
N ALA A 57 3.18 3.80 -0.06
CA ALA A 57 1.99 3.66 0.78
C ALA A 57 2.31 3.04 2.14
N ALA A 58 3.33 2.16 2.23
CA ALA A 58 3.71 1.53 3.50
C ALA A 58 4.21 2.57 4.52
N SER A 59 5.20 3.39 4.13
CA SER A 59 5.76 4.44 4.98
C SER A 59 4.75 5.56 5.26
N PHE A 60 3.91 5.89 4.28
CA PHE A 60 2.80 6.82 4.49
C PHE A 60 1.85 6.32 5.58
N ALA A 61 1.43 5.05 5.51
CA ALA A 61 0.51 4.48 6.47
C ALA A 61 1.12 4.36 7.87
N ASP A 62 2.40 4.01 7.97
CA ASP A 62 3.09 3.95 9.26
C ASP A 62 3.23 5.33 9.91
N ALA A 63 3.61 6.34 9.12
CA ALA A 63 3.62 7.73 9.57
C ALA A 63 2.23 8.21 10.01
N TRP A 64 1.18 7.84 9.27
CA TRP A 64 -0.20 8.16 9.63
C TRP A 64 -0.61 7.51 10.95
N CYS A 65 -0.25 6.23 11.16
CA CYS A 65 -0.51 5.51 12.40
C CYS A 65 0.21 6.10 13.62
N ASN A 66 1.37 6.74 13.43
CA ASN A 66 2.12 7.40 14.51
C ASN A 66 1.40 8.65 15.02
N VAL A 67 0.68 9.35 14.14
CA VAL A 67 -0.14 10.53 14.49
C VAL A 67 -1.53 10.10 15.01
N ASN A 68 -2.13 9.07 14.40
CA ASN A 68 -3.48 8.60 14.70
C ASN A 68 -3.43 7.27 15.48
N ARG A 69 -3.06 7.34 16.76
CA ARG A 69 -2.66 6.16 17.56
C ARG A 69 -3.75 5.12 17.80
N GLU A 70 -5.02 5.52 17.78
CA GLU A 70 -6.15 4.64 18.07
C GLU A 70 -6.88 4.17 16.80
N GLU A 71 -6.46 4.68 15.63
CA GLU A 71 -7.15 4.41 14.38
C GLU A 71 -6.44 3.36 13.53
N THR A 72 -7.25 2.68 12.71
CA THR A 72 -6.82 1.69 11.72
C THR A 72 -6.89 2.34 10.33
N ILE A 73 -5.82 2.22 9.57
CA ILE A 73 -5.74 2.67 8.18
C ILE A 73 -5.93 1.50 7.22
N GLY A 74 -6.67 1.72 6.13
CA GLY A 74 -6.91 0.75 5.08
C GLY A 74 -6.39 1.25 3.73
N LEU A 75 -5.50 0.50 3.10
CA LEU A 75 -4.97 0.78 1.77
C LEU A 75 -5.79 0.03 0.72
N ILE A 76 -6.26 0.73 -0.30
CA ILE A 76 -7.02 0.16 -1.42
C ILE A 76 -6.14 0.23 -2.68
N PRO A 77 -5.43 -0.86 -3.03
CA PRO A 77 -4.50 -0.89 -4.15
C PRO A 77 -5.27 -0.99 -5.48
N CYS A 78 -5.16 0.04 -6.32
CA CYS A 78 -5.77 0.12 -7.65
C CYS A 78 -4.83 0.74 -8.70
N ALA A 79 -3.52 0.79 -8.44
CA ALA A 79 -2.55 1.31 -9.39
C ALA A 79 -2.19 0.25 -10.44
N GLU A 80 -1.97 0.67 -11.69
CA GLU A 80 -1.68 -0.20 -12.82
C GLU A 80 -0.37 0.23 -13.49
N GLY A 81 0.64 -0.65 -13.49
CA GLY A 81 1.94 -0.35 -14.09
C GLY A 81 1.87 -0.18 -15.60
N GLY A 82 2.34 0.99 -16.08
CA GLY A 82 2.37 1.34 -17.50
C GLY A 82 1.19 2.18 -17.96
N SER A 83 0.24 2.48 -17.06
CA SER A 83 -0.89 3.34 -17.40
C SER A 83 -0.47 4.77 -17.70
N THR A 84 -1.25 5.41 -18.57
CA THR A 84 -1.14 6.84 -18.89
C THR A 84 -2.30 7.61 -18.25
N LEU A 85 -2.36 8.92 -18.46
CA LEU A 85 -3.50 9.72 -18.00
C LEU A 85 -4.76 9.49 -18.86
N ASP A 86 -4.59 9.07 -20.11
CA ASP A 86 -5.70 8.82 -21.04
C ASP A 86 -6.34 7.43 -20.84
N GLU A 87 -5.73 6.58 -20.02
CA GLU A 87 -6.23 5.27 -19.59
C GLU A 87 -6.92 5.37 -18.21
#